data_AF-A0A3R6BSI8-F1
#
_entry.id   AF-A0A3R6BSI8-F1
#
_cell.length_a   1.000
_cell.length_b   1.000
_cell.length_c   1.000
_cell.angle_alpha   90.00
_cell.angle_beta   90.00
_cell.angle_gamma   90.00
#
_symmetry.space_group_name_H-M   'P 1'
#
loop_
_entity.id
_entity.type
_entity.pdbx_description
1 polymer ?
#
loop_
_entity_poly.entity_id
_entity_poly.type
_entity_poly.pdbx_seq_one_letter_code
_entity_poly.pdbx_strand_id
1 'polypeptide(L)'
;MKSLGDVNKKNDVKNQAAEEMKAEPEKIDFSNVKIEPLFEEEVDFDTFSKSDFRAVKVKECVAVPKSKKLLQFTLDDGTGTDRTILSGIHAYYEPEELVGKTLIAITNLPPRAMMGIDSCGMLLSAIHEEEGEEKLHLLMVDDHIPAGAKLY
;
A
#
# COMPACT_ATOMS: atom_id res chain seq x y z
N MET A 1 -15.07 -38.48 48.99
CA MET A 1 -13.84 -38.66 49.81
C MET A 1 -12.64 -38.47 48.89
N LYS A 2 -11.66 -37.63 49.25
CA LYS A 2 -10.51 -37.21 48.43
C LYS A 2 -9.38 -38.26 48.39
N SER A 3 -8.63 -38.31 47.28
CA SER A 3 -7.15 -38.42 47.20
C SER A 3 -6.75 -38.19 45.72
N LEU A 4 -5.96 -37.19 45.30
CA LEU A 4 -4.50 -36.98 45.45
C LEU A 4 -3.64 -38.15 44.91
N GLY A 5 -2.81 -37.86 43.88
CA GLY A 5 -1.61 -38.62 43.54
C GLY A 5 -1.31 -38.80 42.04
N ASP A 6 -0.28 -38.10 41.57
CA ASP A 6 0.38 -38.08 40.25
C ASP A 6 0.68 -39.43 39.56
N VAL A 7 0.86 -39.46 38.21
CA VAL A 7 2.17 -39.49 37.52
C VAL A 7 2.01 -39.47 35.98
N ASN A 8 2.41 -38.33 35.42
CA ASN A 8 3.02 -38.00 34.12
C ASN A 8 3.44 -39.14 33.15
N LYS A 9 3.05 -39.03 31.86
CA LYS A 9 3.89 -39.42 30.69
C LYS A 9 3.40 -38.78 29.37
N LYS A 10 4.15 -37.76 28.93
CA LYS A 10 4.66 -37.47 27.56
C LYS A 10 3.64 -37.42 26.40
N ASN A 11 3.39 -36.22 25.87
CA ASN A 11 4.02 -35.65 24.66
C ASN A 11 3.65 -36.36 23.36
N ASP A 12 2.78 -35.74 22.56
CA ASP A 12 3.00 -35.44 21.12
C ASP A 12 1.67 -34.91 20.53
N VAL A 13 1.39 -33.62 20.71
CA VAL A 13 0.54 -32.87 19.77
C VAL A 13 1.49 -31.95 19.01
N LYS A 14 2.24 -32.58 18.10
CA LYS A 14 3.08 -31.93 17.12
C LYS A 14 2.20 -31.23 16.08
N ASN A 15 2.60 -30.01 15.74
CA ASN A 15 2.59 -29.46 14.39
C ASN A 15 1.32 -29.63 13.57
N GLN A 16 0.42 -28.65 13.65
CA GLN A 16 -0.51 -28.33 12.55
C GLN A 16 -0.50 -26.84 12.19
N ALA A 17 0.64 -26.17 12.38
CA ALA A 17 0.86 -24.80 11.93
C ALA A 17 2.23 -24.69 11.25
N ALA A 18 2.43 -25.49 10.20
CA ALA A 18 3.58 -25.40 9.31
C ALA A 18 3.28 -26.12 7.99
N GLU A 19 2.18 -25.73 7.34
CA GLU A 19 2.05 -25.93 5.89
C GLU A 19 2.04 -24.54 5.25
N GLU A 20 3.18 -23.87 5.37
CA GLU A 20 3.56 -22.82 4.43
C GLU A 20 3.62 -23.48 3.05
N MET A 21 2.63 -23.19 2.21
CA MET A 21 2.69 -23.40 0.78
C MET A 21 3.87 -22.59 0.25
N LYS A 22 5.05 -23.22 0.18
CA LYS A 22 6.14 -22.76 -0.70
C LYS A 22 5.68 -23.00 -2.13
N ALA A 23 4.86 -22.08 -2.64
CA ALA A 23 4.71 -21.90 -4.07
C ALA A 23 6.10 -21.57 -4.62
N GLU A 24 6.56 -22.35 -5.58
CA GLU A 24 7.70 -21.94 -6.40
C GLU A 24 7.38 -20.56 -7.01
N PRO A 25 8.32 -19.61 -7.04
CA PRO A 25 8.03 -18.30 -7.59
C PRO A 25 7.60 -18.47 -9.06
N GLU A 26 6.35 -18.10 -9.36
CA GLU A 26 5.87 -18.04 -10.73
C GLU A 26 6.83 -17.15 -11.53
N LYS A 27 7.30 -17.67 -12.66
CA LYS A 27 8.10 -16.86 -13.58
C LYS A 27 7.16 -15.85 -14.23
N ILE A 28 7.33 -14.59 -13.85
CA ILE A 28 6.59 -13.48 -14.45
C ILE A 28 7.15 -13.24 -15.85
N ASP A 29 6.27 -13.25 -16.86
CA ASP A 29 6.60 -12.93 -18.25
C ASP A 29 6.32 -11.45 -18.52
N PHE A 30 7.30 -10.75 -19.08
CA PHE A 30 7.20 -9.32 -19.42
C PHE A 30 7.34 -9.09 -20.93
N SER A 31 7.24 -10.13 -21.78
CA SER A 31 7.48 -10.01 -23.21
C SER A 31 6.53 -9.05 -23.94
N ASN A 32 5.31 -8.88 -23.42
CA ASN A 32 4.25 -8.04 -23.99
C ASN A 32 4.08 -6.72 -23.24
N VAL A 33 4.99 -6.39 -22.33
CA VAL A 33 4.97 -5.13 -21.58
C VAL A 33 5.66 -4.04 -22.36
N LYS A 34 5.00 -2.89 -22.45
CA LYS A 34 5.54 -1.67 -23.03
C LYS A 34 5.79 -0.67 -21.91
N ILE A 35 7.06 -0.27 -21.79
CA ILE A 35 7.55 0.69 -20.81
C ILE A 35 7.71 2.06 -21.48
N GLU A 36 7.26 3.10 -20.80
CA GLU A 36 7.49 4.47 -21.25
C GLU A 36 8.99 4.79 -21.27
N PRO A 37 9.47 5.55 -22.27
CA PRO A 37 10.88 5.95 -22.31
C PRO A 37 11.23 6.77 -21.07
N LEU A 38 12.44 6.55 -20.55
CA LEU A 38 12.99 7.37 -19.48
C LEU A 38 13.15 8.81 -19.93
N PHE A 39 13.04 9.76 -19.01
CA PHE A 39 13.37 11.15 -19.29
C PHE A 39 14.86 11.30 -19.62
N GLU A 40 15.16 12.10 -20.64
CA GLU A 40 16.54 12.45 -21.03
C GLU A 40 17.13 13.56 -20.14
N GLU A 41 16.29 14.39 -19.54
CA GLU A 41 16.70 15.48 -18.66
C GLU A 41 17.02 14.96 -17.26
N GLU A 42 18.19 15.33 -16.74
CA GLU A 42 18.58 15.03 -15.36
C GLU A 42 17.87 15.99 -14.39
N VAL A 43 17.38 15.45 -13.27
CA VAL A 43 16.88 16.24 -12.13
C VAL A 43 17.99 16.39 -11.10
N ASP A 44 18.22 17.61 -10.62
CA ASP A 44 19.19 17.84 -9.56
C ASP A 44 18.66 17.33 -8.19
N PHE A 45 19.59 16.97 -7.31
CA PHE A 45 19.27 16.40 -6.01
C PHE A 45 18.46 17.36 -5.10
N ASP A 46 18.71 18.67 -5.19
CA ASP A 46 17.99 19.66 -4.37
C ASP A 46 16.54 19.79 -4.83
N THR A 47 16.28 19.65 -6.13
CA THR A 47 14.92 19.60 -6.67
C THR A 47 14.19 18.33 -6.25
N PHE A 48 14.84 17.16 -6.35
CA PHE A 48 14.24 15.91 -5.90
C PHE A 48 13.92 15.93 -4.40
N SER A 49 14.89 16.32 -3.56
CA SER A 49 14.77 16.28 -2.10
C SER A 49 13.77 17.27 -1.50
N LYS A 50 13.27 18.24 -2.29
CA LYS A 50 12.13 19.11 -1.91
C LYS A 50 10.81 18.35 -1.84
N SER A 51 10.67 17.22 -2.52
CA SER A 51 9.48 16.38 -2.44
C SER A 51 9.52 15.56 -1.15
N ASP A 52 8.46 15.62 -0.34
CA ASP A 52 8.40 14.89 0.92
C ASP A 52 7.60 13.60 0.73
N PHE A 53 8.32 12.51 0.51
CA PHE A 53 7.77 11.17 0.37
C PHE A 53 7.75 10.45 1.72
N ARG A 54 6.58 9.90 2.08
CA ARG A 54 6.35 9.22 3.36
C ARG A 54 5.68 7.88 3.17
N ALA A 55 6.05 6.93 4.03
CA ALA A 55 5.22 5.77 4.29
C ALA A 55 3.99 6.21 5.09
N VAL A 56 2.81 5.83 4.63
CA VAL A 56 1.52 6.15 5.25
C VAL A 56 0.74 4.87 5.54
N LYS A 57 0.01 4.83 6.66
CA LYS A 57 -0.83 3.69 7.02
C LYS A 57 -2.27 3.97 6.65
N VAL A 58 -2.94 3.05 5.99
CA VAL A 58 -4.36 3.18 5.66
C VAL A 58 -5.21 2.86 6.89
N LYS A 59 -5.82 3.89 7.49
CA LYS A 59 -6.78 3.73 8.59
C LYS A 59 -8.17 3.39 8.06
N GLU A 60 -8.57 4.04 6.97
CA GLU A 60 -9.86 3.86 6.31
C GLU A 60 -9.70 4.08 4.80
N CYS A 61 -10.47 3.34 4.01
CA CYS A 61 -10.61 3.56 2.59
C CYS A 61 -12.09 3.37 2.21
N VAL A 62 -12.65 4.32 1.45
CA VAL A 62 -14.05 4.25 0.98
C VAL A 62 -14.16 4.71 -0.46
N ALA A 63 -15.14 4.17 -1.19
CA ALA A 63 -15.49 4.69 -2.51
C ALA A 63 -16.13 6.09 -2.39
N VAL A 64 -15.67 7.04 -3.22
CA VAL A 64 -16.23 8.39 -3.21
C VAL A 64 -17.63 8.38 -3.83
N PRO A 65 -18.67 8.85 -3.11
CA PRO A 65 -20.03 8.89 -3.65
C PRO A 65 -20.09 9.63 -5.00
N LYS A 66 -20.83 9.06 -5.95
CA LYS A 66 -21.00 9.59 -7.32
C LYS A 66 -19.73 9.60 -8.18
N SER A 67 -18.63 8.99 -7.73
CA SER A 67 -17.45 8.72 -8.56
C SER A 67 -17.33 7.23 -8.84
N LYS A 68 -17.02 6.88 -10.09
CA LYS A 68 -16.68 5.49 -10.48
C LYS A 68 -15.19 5.20 -10.39
N LYS A 69 -14.36 6.22 -10.14
CA LYS A 69 -12.90 6.12 -10.23
C LYS A 69 -12.19 6.39 -8.90
N LEU A 70 -12.81 7.15 -8.01
CA LEU A 70 -12.12 7.68 -6.84
C LEU A 70 -12.37 6.84 -5.59
N LEU A 71 -11.28 6.52 -4.92
CA LEU A 71 -11.24 6.10 -3.53
C LEU A 71 -10.78 7.27 -2.66
N GLN A 72 -11.33 7.40 -1.46
CA GLN A 72 -10.92 8.33 -0.43
C GLN A 72 -10.24 7.55 0.69
N PHE A 73 -9.02 7.96 1.03
CA PHE A 73 -8.20 7.37 2.06
C PHE A 73 -8.13 8.30 3.28
N THR A 74 -8.30 7.74 4.46
CA THR A 74 -7.90 8.34 5.73
C THR A 74 -6.59 7.67 6.16
N LEU A 75 -5.52 8.45 6.26
CA LEU A 75 -4.15 7.95 6.39
C LEU A 75 -3.48 8.43 7.67
N ASP A 76 -2.69 7.55 8.29
CA ASP A 76 -1.65 7.93 9.25
C ASP A 76 -0.36 8.28 8.51
N ASP A 77 0.11 9.51 8.63
CA ASP A 77 1.40 9.96 8.09
C ASP A 77 2.45 10.23 9.19
N GLY A 78 2.17 9.81 10.43
CA GLY A 78 3.06 9.99 11.58
C GLY A 78 2.98 11.37 12.23
N THR A 79 2.16 12.30 11.72
CA THR A 79 1.99 13.64 12.30
C THR A 79 1.04 13.67 13.51
N GLY A 80 0.27 12.60 13.72
CA GLY A 80 -0.78 12.53 14.73
C GLY A 80 -2.11 13.16 14.28
N THR A 81 -2.18 13.69 13.05
CA THR A 81 -3.44 14.11 12.41
C THR A 81 -3.75 13.23 11.21
N ASP A 82 -5.02 12.92 11.02
CA ASP A 82 -5.43 12.12 9.87
C ASP A 82 -5.30 12.93 8.57
N ARG A 83 -4.70 12.30 7.57
CA ARG A 83 -4.55 12.87 6.24
C ARG A 83 -5.56 12.26 5.28
N THR A 84 -6.26 13.13 4.55
CA THR A 84 -7.14 12.71 3.45
C THR A 84 -6.41 12.76 2.12
N ILE A 85 -6.39 11.65 1.37
CA ILE A 85 -5.93 11.61 -0.02
C ILE A 85 -7.00 10.92 -0.87
N LEU A 86 -7.28 11.45 -2.06
CA LEU A 86 -8.14 10.82 -3.05
C LEU A 86 -7.27 10.22 -4.16
N SER A 87 -7.57 8.98 -4.55
CA SER A 87 -6.84 8.30 -5.63
C SER A 87 -7.79 7.70 -6.66
N GLY A 88 -7.42 7.81 -7.94
CA GLY A 88 -8.20 7.37 -9.10
C GLY A 88 -8.15 5.88 -9.40
N ILE A 89 -7.95 5.04 -8.38
CA ILE A 89 -7.58 3.63 -8.53
C ILE A 89 -8.72 2.65 -8.25
N HIS A 90 -9.96 3.12 -8.14
CA HIS A 90 -11.11 2.26 -7.81
C HIS A 90 -11.38 1.16 -8.86
N ALA A 91 -10.88 1.32 -10.09
CA ALA A 91 -10.97 0.27 -11.11
C ALA A 91 -10.02 -0.91 -10.87
N TYR A 92 -9.06 -0.76 -9.95
CA TYR A 92 -7.96 -1.72 -9.72
C TYR A 92 -7.98 -2.35 -8.33
N TYR A 93 -8.61 -1.70 -7.36
CA TYR A 93 -8.63 -2.13 -5.96
C TYR A 93 -9.99 -1.87 -5.32
N GLU A 94 -10.41 -2.80 -4.48
CA GLU A 94 -11.55 -2.60 -3.60
C GLU A 94 -11.09 -1.95 -2.28
N PRO A 95 -11.92 -1.10 -1.64
CA PRO A 95 -11.53 -0.39 -0.43
C PRO A 95 -11.04 -1.30 0.71
N GLU A 96 -11.68 -2.47 0.88
CA GLU A 96 -11.40 -3.42 1.96
C GLU A 96 -10.01 -4.06 1.84
N GLU A 97 -9.46 -4.14 0.63
CA GLU A 97 -8.14 -4.70 0.36
C GLU A 97 -7.01 -3.76 0.83
N LEU A 98 -7.32 -2.47 0.95
CA LEU A 98 -6.36 -1.41 1.22
C LEU A 98 -6.29 -1.03 2.69
N VAL A 99 -7.33 -1.28 3.48
CA VAL A 99 -7.34 -0.98 4.92
C VAL A 99 -6.25 -1.77 5.63
N GLY A 100 -5.46 -1.09 6.46
CA GLY A 100 -4.34 -1.68 7.19
C GLY A 100 -3.04 -1.80 6.38
N LYS A 101 -3.06 -1.54 5.07
CA LYS A 101 -1.84 -1.53 4.24
C LYS A 101 -0.95 -0.32 4.51
N THR A 102 0.32 -0.50 4.21
CA THR A 102 1.32 0.58 4.21
C THR A 102 1.60 1.02 2.79
N LEU A 103 1.35 2.30 2.49
CA LEU A 103 1.50 2.87 1.15
C LEU A 103 2.57 3.95 1.14
N ILE A 104 2.97 4.37 -0.06
CA ILE A 104 3.84 5.55 -0.25
C ILE A 104 3.01 6.73 -0.74
N ALA A 105 3.21 7.89 -0.11
CA ALA A 105 2.59 9.13 -0.51
C ALA A 105 3.61 10.28 -0.60
N ILE A 106 3.39 11.22 -1.51
CA ILE A 106 3.95 12.57 -1.37
C ILE A 106 3.00 13.43 -0.52
N THR A 107 3.52 14.05 0.53
CA THR A 107 2.72 14.69 1.58
C THR A 107 2.76 16.22 1.56
N ASN A 108 3.65 16.81 0.77
CA ASN A 108 3.85 18.26 0.71
C ASN A 108 3.37 18.92 -0.59
N LEU A 109 2.46 18.26 -1.31
CA LEU A 109 1.71 18.90 -2.39
C LEU A 109 0.64 19.85 -1.81
N PRO A 110 0.31 20.96 -2.50
CA PRO A 110 -0.83 21.78 -2.12
C PRO A 110 -2.13 20.96 -2.20
N PRO A 111 -3.12 21.21 -1.33
CA PRO A 111 -4.42 20.54 -1.40
C PRO A 111 -5.07 20.71 -2.78
N ARG A 112 -5.61 19.62 -3.31
CA ARG A 112 -6.37 19.62 -4.57
C ARG A 112 -7.80 19.16 -4.32
N ALA A 113 -8.75 20.07 -4.49
CA ALA A 113 -10.16 19.74 -4.39
C ALA A 113 -10.61 18.80 -5.52
N MET A 114 -11.24 17.69 -5.16
CA MET A 114 -11.79 16.68 -6.08
C MET A 114 -13.15 16.26 -5.55
N MET A 115 -14.22 16.44 -6.35
CA MET A 115 -15.59 16.14 -5.92
C MET A 115 -16.00 16.85 -4.60
N GLY A 116 -15.41 18.03 -4.32
CA GLY A 116 -15.68 18.79 -3.10
C GLY A 116 -14.90 18.33 -1.86
N ILE A 117 -13.95 17.40 -2.00
CA ILE A 117 -13.08 16.92 -0.93
C ILE A 117 -11.65 17.35 -1.25
N ASP A 118 -10.93 17.89 -0.26
CA ASP A 118 -9.53 18.27 -0.42
C ASP A 118 -8.62 17.04 -0.31
N SER A 119 -7.93 16.71 -1.42
CA SER A 119 -6.87 15.71 -1.44
C SER A 119 -5.56 16.36 -1.03
N CYS A 120 -5.03 16.00 0.14
CA CYS A 120 -3.84 16.57 0.75
C CYS A 120 -2.61 15.69 0.50
N GLY A 121 -2.30 15.43 -0.78
CA GLY A 121 -1.19 14.58 -1.18
C GLY A 121 -1.54 13.70 -2.37
N MET A 122 -0.63 12.78 -2.68
CA MET A 122 -0.81 11.81 -3.77
C MET A 122 -0.15 10.49 -3.39
N LEU A 123 -0.90 9.38 -3.54
CA LEU A 123 -0.38 8.03 -3.42
C LEU A 123 0.43 7.67 -4.67
N LEU A 124 1.50 6.88 -4.50
CA LEU A 124 2.35 6.46 -5.61
C LEU A 124 1.97 5.07 -6.11
N SER A 125 1.85 4.96 -7.44
CA SER A 125 1.60 3.71 -8.15
C SER A 125 2.60 3.57 -9.30
N ALA A 126 2.97 2.33 -9.62
CA ALA A 126 3.64 2.00 -10.87
C ALA A 126 2.58 1.70 -11.93
N ILE A 127 2.75 2.22 -13.15
CA ILE A 127 1.89 1.95 -14.30
C ILE A 127 2.70 1.40 -15.45
N HIS A 128 2.09 0.54 -16.25
CA HIS A 128 2.65 0.07 -17.52
C HIS A 128 1.52 -0.33 -18.47
N GLU A 129 1.85 -0.48 -19.76
CA GLU A 129 0.92 -1.03 -20.75
C GLU A 129 1.28 -2.51 -20.99
N GLU A 130 0.30 -3.39 -20.88
CA GLU A 130 0.42 -4.82 -21.15
C GLU A 130 -0.72 -5.23 -22.07
N GLU A 131 -0.38 -5.80 -23.24
CA GLU A 131 -1.36 -6.22 -24.26
C GLU A 131 -2.35 -5.11 -24.70
N GLY A 132 -1.92 -3.84 -24.64
CA GLY A 132 -2.75 -2.68 -24.98
C GLY A 132 -3.66 -2.18 -23.86
N GLU A 133 -3.55 -2.74 -22.66
CA GLU A 133 -4.26 -2.29 -21.46
C GLU A 133 -3.31 -1.64 -20.45
N GLU A 134 -3.75 -0.55 -19.81
CA GLU A 134 -3.02 0.05 -18.69
C GLU A 134 -3.20 -0.81 -17.43
N LYS A 135 -2.08 -1.31 -16.89
CA LYS A 135 -2.01 -1.95 -15.59
C LYS A 135 -1.48 -0.96 -14.56
N LEU A 136 -2.03 -1.01 -13.36
CA LEU A 136 -1.65 -0.15 -12.24
C LEU A 136 -1.35 -1.01 -11.02
N HIS A 137 -0.23 -0.72 -10.38
CA HIS A 137 0.20 -1.33 -9.13
C HIS A 137 0.44 -0.25 -8.09
N LEU A 138 -0.46 -0.14 -7.12
CA LEU A 138 -0.27 0.73 -5.97
C LEU A 138 0.95 0.24 -5.17
N LEU A 139 1.86 1.15 -4.83
CA LEU A 139 3.07 0.78 -4.11
C LEU A 139 2.75 0.51 -2.63
N MET A 140 2.62 -0.78 -2.31
CA MET A 140 2.49 -1.28 -0.96
C MET A 140 3.86 -1.72 -0.46
N VAL A 141 4.23 -1.29 0.74
CA VAL A 141 5.51 -1.64 1.39
C VAL A 141 5.27 -2.43 2.67
N ASP A 142 6.36 -2.96 3.23
CA ASP A 142 6.32 -3.79 4.43
C ASP A 142 5.64 -3.07 5.62
N ASP A 143 4.76 -3.78 6.32
CA ASP A 143 3.97 -3.22 7.42
C ASP A 143 4.77 -2.89 8.69
N HIS A 144 6.02 -3.35 8.80
CA HIS A 144 6.95 -2.98 9.87
C HIS A 144 7.51 -1.56 9.68
N ILE A 145 7.36 -0.95 8.51
CA ILE A 145 7.76 0.44 8.28
C ILE A 145 6.78 1.37 9.02
N PRO A 146 7.23 2.23 9.95
CA PRO A 146 6.32 3.08 10.72
C PRO A 146 5.68 4.18 9.86
N ALA A 147 4.48 4.63 10.26
CA ALA A 147 3.85 5.81 9.68
C ALA A 147 4.80 7.02 9.77
N GLY A 148 4.90 7.79 8.69
CA GLY A 148 5.76 8.97 8.61
C GLY A 148 7.24 8.68 8.36
N ALA A 149 7.64 7.42 8.18
CA ALA A 149 8.99 7.10 7.72
C ALA A 149 9.26 7.80 6.39
N LYS A 150 10.41 8.48 6.28
CA LYS A 150 10.80 9.26 5.10
C LYS A 150 11.47 8.38 4.05
N LEU A 151 11.14 8.63 2.78
CA LEU A 151 11.80 8.02 1.63
C LEU A 151 12.80 9.02 1.03
N TYR A 152 13.96 8.50 0.61
CA TYR A 152 15.02 9.21 -0.12
C TYR A 152 15.43 8.37 -1.32
#